data_AF-A0A5C6FUA0-F1
#
_entry.id   AF-A0A5C6FUA0-F1
#
_cell.length_a   1.000
_cell.length_b   1.000
_cell.length_c   1.000
_cell.angle_alpha   90.00
_cell.angle_beta   90.00
_cell.angle_gamma   90.00
#
_symmetry.space_group_name_H-M   'P 1'
#
loop_
_entity.id
_entity.type
_entity.pdbx_description
1 polymer ?
#
loop_
_entity_poly.entity_id
_entity_poly.type
_entity_poly.pdbx_seq_one_letter_code
_entity_poly.pdbx_strand_id
1 'polypeptide(L)'
;MTDTATSHRPGRRFGIQLAPLVDLLLIVVFAQFMDVRETANEQRAAAQQSVAELQRQRDAAEQQASIARQNQQAARQAAQRQAMRTRQAMSTIAQAFDLPLPTLKRLNEMVGDEDDGSADVVRAMSEQVAQASPEEVVRFLVGHAELLKRAEIWHVHADPNRRVLLSAGDRGLSMRLERRGQDNRTAEMEDQLFAAYKQLPQPKGLVVILASYSPEAVAGVYQPMIDALPHALERMRTDLPATRFEYTVLGATPLPDVIAKQTDTLIPLTESTDTPAVDASNETTD
;
A
#
# COMPACT_ATOMS: atom_id res chain seq x y z
N MET A 1 -9.98 -113.93 -103.56
CA MET A 1 -8.78 -113.07 -103.47
C MET A 1 -9.03 -112.15 -102.29
N THR A 2 -8.58 -112.59 -101.13
CA THR A 2 -8.96 -112.09 -99.81
C THR A 2 -7.70 -111.83 -98.99
N ASP A 3 -7.84 -110.83 -98.11
CA ASP A 3 -7.36 -110.77 -96.73
C ASP A 3 -6.29 -109.72 -96.31
N THR A 4 -6.75 -108.88 -95.37
CA THR A 4 -6.18 -108.35 -94.10
C THR A 4 -4.73 -107.89 -93.93
N ALA A 5 -4.57 -106.71 -93.27
CA ALA A 5 -4.05 -106.57 -91.88
C ALA A 5 -3.26 -105.25 -91.60
N THR A 6 -3.81 -104.43 -90.68
CA THR A 6 -3.21 -103.64 -89.56
C THR A 6 -1.79 -103.06 -89.59
N SER A 7 -1.64 -101.79 -89.12
CA SER A 7 -0.64 -101.42 -88.08
C SER A 7 -0.91 -100.07 -87.38
N HIS A 8 -0.47 -99.97 -86.13
CA HIS A 8 -0.79 -99.06 -85.02
C HIS A 8 0.18 -97.87 -84.88
N ARG A 9 -0.23 -96.76 -84.22
CA ARG A 9 0.68 -95.84 -83.50
C ARG A 9 0.09 -95.42 -82.13
N PRO A 10 0.93 -95.24 -81.08
CA PRO A 10 0.50 -95.19 -79.67
C PRO A 10 0.33 -93.78 -79.09
N GLY A 11 -0.56 -93.64 -78.10
CA GLY A 11 -0.73 -92.43 -77.28
C GLY A 11 0.14 -92.43 -76.01
N ARG A 12 0.80 -91.30 -75.71
CA ARG A 12 1.56 -91.06 -74.46
C ARG A 12 0.61 -90.50 -73.38
N ARG A 13 0.62 -91.08 -72.18
CA ARG A 13 -0.12 -90.60 -71.00
C ARG A 13 0.83 -89.82 -70.08
N PHE A 14 0.55 -88.54 -69.81
CA PHE A 14 1.21 -87.75 -68.77
C PHE A 14 0.53 -88.05 -67.43
N GLY A 15 1.19 -88.80 -66.55
CA GLY A 15 0.77 -88.95 -65.16
C GLY A 15 1.33 -87.81 -64.33
N ILE A 16 0.51 -86.81 -64.00
CA ILE A 16 0.88 -85.76 -63.04
C ILE A 16 0.98 -86.43 -61.66
N GLN A 17 2.19 -86.44 -61.08
CA GLN A 17 2.38 -86.87 -59.69
C GLN A 17 1.73 -85.82 -58.77
N LEU A 18 0.65 -86.17 -58.10
CA LEU A 18 -0.12 -85.30 -57.22
C LEU A 18 0.57 -85.01 -55.86
N ALA A 19 1.44 -85.92 -55.40
CA ALA A 19 2.07 -85.81 -54.09
C ALA A 19 2.98 -84.56 -53.91
N PRO A 20 3.87 -84.19 -54.86
CA PRO A 20 4.72 -83.00 -54.72
C PRO A 20 3.93 -81.68 -54.78
N LEU A 21 2.78 -81.67 -55.47
CA LEU A 21 1.97 -80.46 -55.66
C LEU A 21 1.12 -80.15 -54.42
N VAL A 22 0.65 -81.19 -53.74
CA VAL A 22 0.00 -81.08 -52.42
C VAL A 22 0.99 -80.63 -51.35
N ASP A 23 2.22 -81.17 -51.36
CA ASP A 23 3.26 -80.80 -50.39
C ASP A 23 3.69 -79.33 -50.53
N LEU A 24 3.90 -78.86 -51.77
CA LEU A 24 4.19 -77.46 -52.05
C LEU A 24 3.06 -76.52 -51.58
N LEU A 25 1.80 -76.90 -51.83
CA LEU A 25 0.64 -76.12 -51.41
C LEU A 25 0.52 -76.06 -49.88
N LEU A 26 0.83 -77.17 -49.20
CA LEU A 26 0.79 -77.25 -47.74
C LEU A 26 1.89 -76.37 -47.11
N ILE A 27 3.09 -76.33 -47.69
CA ILE A 27 4.17 -75.42 -47.27
C ILE A 27 3.76 -73.95 -47.43
N VAL A 28 3.16 -73.58 -48.57
CA VAL A 28 2.72 -72.19 -48.82
C VAL A 28 1.62 -71.76 -47.84
N VAL A 29 0.62 -72.62 -47.60
CA VAL A 29 -0.44 -72.33 -46.62
C VAL A 29 0.13 -72.21 -45.20
N PHE A 30 1.10 -73.05 -44.84
CA PHE A 30 1.75 -72.97 -43.53
C PHE A 30 2.58 -71.69 -43.37
N ALA A 31 3.29 -71.27 -44.42
CA ALA A 31 4.01 -70.00 -44.44
C ALA A 31 3.05 -68.81 -44.27
N GLN A 32 1.94 -68.79 -45.01
CA GLN A 32 0.89 -67.77 -44.87
C GLN A 32 0.27 -67.77 -43.47
N PHE A 33 0.04 -68.95 -42.88
CA PHE A 33 -0.50 -69.06 -41.53
C PHE A 33 0.49 -68.57 -40.46
N MET A 34 1.79 -68.85 -40.62
CA MET A 34 2.83 -68.34 -39.73
C MET A 34 2.93 -66.81 -39.80
N ASP A 35 2.92 -66.24 -41.01
CA ASP A 35 2.97 -64.78 -41.22
C ASP A 35 1.76 -64.06 -40.61
N VAL A 36 0.56 -64.65 -40.75
CA VAL A 36 -0.67 -64.15 -40.09
C VAL A 36 -0.58 -64.26 -38.55
N ARG A 37 0.05 -65.31 -38.01
CA ARG A 37 0.25 -65.42 -36.55
C ARG A 37 1.30 -64.44 -36.04
N GLU A 38 2.37 -64.22 -36.79
CA GLU A 38 3.45 -63.31 -36.44
C GLU A 38 2.93 -61.87 -36.40
N THR A 39 2.28 -61.42 -37.47
CA THR A 39 1.63 -60.09 -37.51
C THR A 39 0.56 -59.91 -36.44
N ALA A 40 -0.25 -60.94 -36.13
CA ALA A 40 -1.22 -60.88 -35.04
C ALA A 40 -0.56 -60.78 -33.65
N ASN A 41 0.59 -61.43 -33.44
CA ASN A 41 1.33 -61.35 -32.19
C ASN A 41 1.99 -59.97 -32.02
N GLU A 42 2.57 -59.41 -33.09
CA GLU A 42 3.15 -58.06 -33.08
C GLU A 42 2.08 -57.00 -32.79
N GLN A 43 0.91 -57.09 -33.42
CA GLN A 43 -0.20 -56.18 -33.15
C GLN A 43 -0.68 -56.27 -31.70
N ARG A 44 -0.74 -57.47 -31.13
CA ARG A 44 -1.09 -57.66 -29.71
C ARG A 44 -0.02 -57.09 -28.78
N ALA A 45 1.25 -57.27 -29.10
CA ALA A 45 2.35 -56.71 -28.32
C ALA A 45 2.33 -55.17 -28.35
N ALA A 46 2.14 -54.57 -29.53
CA ALA A 46 2.02 -53.12 -29.68
C ALA A 46 0.79 -52.56 -28.94
N ALA A 47 -0.36 -53.25 -29.02
CA ALA A 47 -1.56 -52.87 -28.28
C ALA A 47 -1.38 -52.99 -26.75
N GLN A 48 -0.66 -53.99 -26.28
CA GLN A 48 -0.33 -54.13 -24.85
C GLN A 48 0.62 -53.03 -24.37
N GLN A 49 1.60 -52.64 -25.18
CA GLN A 49 2.52 -51.56 -24.86
C GLN A 49 1.81 -50.20 -24.76
N SER A 50 0.91 -49.89 -25.70
CA SER A 50 0.16 -48.63 -25.67
C SER A 50 -0.79 -48.54 -24.47
N VAL A 51 -1.44 -49.65 -24.11
CA VAL A 51 -2.28 -49.72 -22.89
C VAL A 51 -1.44 -49.52 -21.63
N ALA A 52 -0.27 -50.16 -21.54
CA ALA A 52 0.62 -50.01 -20.38
C ALA A 52 1.16 -48.58 -20.24
N GLU A 53 1.46 -47.91 -21.35
CA GLU A 53 1.91 -46.51 -21.34
C GLU A 53 0.79 -45.56 -20.91
N LEU A 54 -0.42 -45.73 -21.46
CA LEU A 54 -1.59 -44.95 -21.06
C LEU A 54 -1.92 -45.13 -19.57
N GLN A 55 -1.77 -46.33 -19.03
CA GLN A 55 -1.93 -46.58 -17.60
C GLN A 55 -0.90 -45.82 -16.77
N ARG A 56 0.39 -45.84 -17.13
CA ARG A 56 1.42 -45.06 -16.42
C ARG A 56 1.15 -43.57 -16.46
N GLN A 57 0.71 -43.05 -17.61
CA GLN A 57 0.37 -41.63 -17.74
C GLN A 57 -0.82 -41.25 -16.86
N ARG A 58 -1.84 -42.12 -16.80
CA ARG A 58 -3.01 -41.91 -15.95
C ARG A 58 -2.64 -41.93 -14.47
N ASP A 59 -1.85 -42.91 -14.03
CA ASP A 59 -1.43 -43.04 -12.63
C ASP A 59 -0.59 -41.82 -12.19
N ALA A 60 0.31 -41.35 -13.06
CA ALA A 60 1.10 -40.14 -12.80
C ALA A 60 0.22 -38.88 -12.71
N ALA A 61 -0.78 -38.74 -13.60
CA ALA A 61 -1.71 -37.62 -13.56
C ALA A 61 -2.59 -37.64 -12.31
N GLU A 62 -3.06 -38.82 -11.88
CA GLU A 62 -3.84 -38.98 -10.65
C GLU A 62 -3.02 -38.63 -9.40
N GLN A 63 -1.74 -39.05 -9.35
CA GLN A 63 -0.82 -38.66 -8.28
C GLN A 63 -0.61 -37.14 -8.25
N GLN A 64 -0.34 -36.51 -9.39
CA GLN A 64 -0.13 -35.08 -9.47
C GLN A 64 -1.36 -34.27 -9.03
N ALA A 65 -2.56 -34.72 -9.42
CA ALA A 65 -3.81 -34.10 -9.01
C ALA A 65 -4.04 -34.22 -7.49
N SER A 66 -3.63 -35.33 -6.87
CA SER A 66 -3.75 -35.52 -5.42
C SER A 66 -2.84 -34.57 -4.63
N ILE A 67 -1.59 -34.38 -5.07
CA ILE A 67 -0.61 -33.47 -4.47
C ILE A 67 -1.08 -32.01 -4.63
N ALA A 68 -1.55 -31.64 -5.82
CA ALA A 68 -2.07 -30.31 -6.08
C ALA A 68 -3.26 -29.97 -5.15
N ARG A 69 -4.18 -30.93 -4.93
CA ARG A 69 -5.32 -30.75 -4.01
C ARG A 69 -4.86 -30.59 -2.55
N GLN A 70 -3.89 -31.39 -2.09
CA GLN A 70 -3.34 -31.25 -0.73
C GLN A 70 -2.67 -29.90 -0.54
N ASN A 71 -1.84 -29.46 -1.49
CA ASN A 71 -1.18 -28.15 -1.43
C ASN A 71 -2.20 -26.99 -1.41
N GLN A 72 -3.25 -27.09 -2.22
CA GLN A 72 -4.29 -26.07 -2.27
C GLN A 72 -5.09 -25.99 -0.95
N GLN A 73 -5.37 -27.13 -0.31
CA GLN A 73 -6.02 -27.18 1.00
C GLN A 73 -5.11 -26.61 2.10
N ALA A 74 -3.82 -26.98 2.11
CA ALA A 74 -2.85 -26.45 3.06
C ALA A 74 -2.71 -24.92 2.92
N ALA A 75 -2.64 -24.41 1.69
CA ALA A 75 -2.58 -22.98 1.42
C ALA A 75 -3.85 -22.25 1.90
N ARG A 76 -5.05 -22.81 1.66
CA ARG A 76 -6.32 -22.26 2.18
C ARG A 76 -6.35 -22.23 3.71
N GLN A 77 -5.90 -23.30 4.36
CA GLN A 77 -5.83 -23.36 5.83
C GLN A 77 -4.81 -22.37 6.40
N ALA A 78 -3.66 -22.18 5.74
CA ALA A 78 -2.68 -21.18 6.13
C ALA A 78 -3.25 -19.76 6.00
N ALA A 79 -3.91 -19.44 4.88
CA ALA A 79 -4.56 -18.16 4.66
C ALA A 79 -5.67 -17.88 5.68
N GLN A 80 -6.51 -18.87 6.00
CA GLN A 80 -7.55 -18.75 7.03
C GLN A 80 -6.95 -18.52 8.42
N ARG A 81 -5.90 -19.25 8.79
CA ARG A 81 -5.20 -19.04 10.07
C ARG A 81 -4.60 -17.64 10.17
N GLN A 82 -4.01 -17.14 9.08
CA GLN A 82 -3.49 -15.78 9.03
C GLN A 82 -4.60 -14.74 9.17
N ALA A 83 -5.71 -14.90 8.43
CA ALA A 83 -6.84 -13.98 8.50
C ALA A 83 -7.47 -13.93 9.91
N MET A 84 -7.57 -15.07 10.60
CA MET A 84 -8.04 -15.10 11.99
C MET A 84 -7.06 -14.40 12.95
N ARG A 85 -5.75 -14.63 12.80
CA ARG A 85 -4.73 -13.93 13.61
C ARG A 85 -4.79 -12.42 13.41
N THR A 86 -4.90 -11.96 12.17
CA THR A 86 -5.02 -10.53 11.86
C THR A 86 -6.29 -9.93 12.45
N ARG A 87 -7.43 -10.61 12.34
CA ARG A 87 -8.69 -10.14 12.96
C ARG A 87 -8.59 -10.05 14.48
N GLN A 88 -7.98 -11.03 15.13
CA GLN A 88 -7.78 -11.04 16.58
C GLN A 88 -6.80 -9.94 17.03
N ALA A 89 -5.74 -9.70 16.27
CA ALA A 89 -4.83 -8.58 16.52
C ALA A 89 -5.56 -7.23 16.37
N MET A 90 -6.33 -7.05 15.29
CA MET A 90 -7.13 -5.84 15.06
C MET A 90 -8.20 -5.61 16.14
N SER A 91 -8.86 -6.67 16.61
CA SER A 91 -9.83 -6.54 17.72
C SER A 91 -9.14 -6.16 19.04
N THR A 92 -7.93 -6.69 19.29
CA THR A 92 -7.14 -6.34 20.46
C THR A 92 -6.66 -4.88 20.40
N ILE A 93 -6.24 -4.41 19.22
CA ILE A 93 -5.89 -3.00 18.99
C ILE A 93 -7.13 -2.12 19.19
N ALA A 94 -8.27 -2.46 18.59
CA ALA A 94 -9.51 -1.69 18.76
C ALA A 94 -9.95 -1.59 20.23
N GLN A 95 -9.78 -2.66 21.01
CA GLN A 95 -10.04 -2.67 22.46
C GLN A 95 -9.00 -1.84 23.24
N ALA A 96 -7.73 -1.88 22.85
CA ALA A 96 -6.66 -1.13 23.52
C ALA A 96 -6.76 0.39 23.30
N PHE A 97 -7.34 0.82 22.18
CA PHE A 97 -7.48 2.23 21.83
C PHE A 97 -8.89 2.80 22.05
N ASP A 98 -9.82 2.01 22.60
CA ASP A 98 -11.23 2.38 22.82
C ASP A 98 -11.85 3.09 21.60
N LEU A 99 -11.45 2.68 20.39
CA LEU A 99 -11.90 3.26 19.14
C LEU A 99 -13.24 2.61 18.78
N PRO A 100 -14.37 3.35 18.84
CA PRO A 100 -15.65 2.78 18.46
C PRO A 100 -15.58 2.37 16.98
N LEU A 101 -15.95 1.13 16.65
CA LEU A 101 -16.11 0.65 15.26
C LEU A 101 -16.82 1.64 14.30
N PRO A 102 -17.82 2.45 14.70
CA PRO A 102 -18.38 3.48 13.81
C PRO A 102 -17.41 4.59 13.40
N THR A 103 -16.29 4.81 14.11
CA THR A 103 -15.26 5.80 13.75
C THR A 103 -14.35 5.28 12.64
N LEU A 104 -14.05 3.97 12.59
CA LEU A 104 -13.33 3.36 11.47
C LEU A 104 -14.15 3.42 10.17
N LYS A 105 -15.47 3.26 10.28
CA LYS A 105 -16.38 3.40 9.14
C LYS A 105 -16.42 4.85 8.62
N ARG A 106 -16.45 5.84 9.52
CA ARG A 106 -16.34 7.26 9.18
C ARG A 106 -14.99 7.65 8.60
N LEU A 107 -13.88 7.06 9.05
CA LEU A 107 -12.56 7.25 8.42
C LEU A 107 -12.53 6.70 6.99
N ASN A 108 -13.13 5.53 6.76
CA ASN A 108 -13.26 4.94 5.43
C ASN A 108 -14.25 5.71 4.52
N GLU A 109 -15.23 6.41 5.10
CA GLU A 109 -16.18 7.29 4.39
C GLU A 109 -15.62 8.71 4.18
N MET A 110 -14.72 9.21 5.04
CA MET A 110 -13.97 10.47 4.88
C MET A 110 -12.85 10.38 3.85
N VAL A 111 -12.35 9.18 3.56
CA VAL A 111 -11.46 8.90 2.40
C VAL A 111 -12.27 8.81 1.09
N GLY A 112 -13.48 9.37 1.08
CA GLY A 112 -14.32 9.54 -0.11
C GLY A 112 -13.80 10.65 -1.02
N ASP A 113 -13.37 10.23 -2.21
CA ASP A 113 -13.46 10.89 -3.52
C ASP A 113 -12.76 12.22 -3.84
N GLU A 114 -12.03 12.91 -2.95
CA GLU A 114 -11.42 14.21 -3.33
C GLU A 114 -9.93 14.45 -3.03
N ASP A 115 -9.10 13.42 -2.78
CA ASP A 115 -7.65 13.67 -2.81
C ASP A 115 -6.84 12.43 -3.25
N ASP A 116 -6.38 12.47 -4.50
CA ASP A 116 -5.64 11.41 -5.23
C ASP A 116 -4.28 11.07 -4.57
N GLY A 117 -3.84 11.84 -3.57
CA GLY A 117 -2.63 11.58 -2.77
C GLY A 117 -2.83 10.72 -1.52
N SER A 118 -4.04 10.65 -0.96
CA SER A 118 -4.25 10.05 0.37
C SER A 118 -4.45 8.54 0.33
N ALA A 119 -5.07 7.99 -0.73
CA ALA A 119 -5.31 6.56 -0.86
C ALA A 119 -4.02 5.74 -1.04
N ASP A 120 -3.04 6.31 -1.75
CA ASP A 120 -1.73 5.67 -1.96
C ASP A 120 -0.87 5.72 -0.70
N VAL A 121 -0.95 6.81 0.09
CA VAL A 121 -0.31 6.89 1.40
C VAL A 121 -0.91 5.87 2.36
N VAL A 122 -2.25 5.75 2.42
CA VAL A 122 -2.92 4.76 3.27
C VAL A 122 -2.61 3.32 2.85
N ARG A 123 -2.48 3.06 1.54
CA ARG A 123 -2.10 1.74 1.00
C ARG A 123 -0.65 1.41 1.31
N ALA A 124 0.28 2.32 1.06
CA ALA A 124 1.69 2.17 1.38
C ALA A 124 1.91 1.97 2.90
N MET A 125 1.17 2.72 3.72
CA MET A 125 1.22 2.59 5.17
C MET A 125 0.61 1.26 5.64
N SER A 126 -0.47 0.78 5.00
CA SER A 126 -1.05 -0.55 5.27
C SER A 126 -0.09 -1.68 4.87
N GLU A 127 0.63 -1.55 3.77
CA GLU A 127 1.65 -2.51 3.33
C GLU A 127 2.86 -2.52 4.27
N GLN A 128 3.31 -1.35 4.73
CA GLN A 128 4.37 -1.24 5.73
C GLN A 128 3.98 -1.89 7.06
N VAL A 129 2.74 -1.68 7.53
CA VAL A 129 2.24 -2.30 8.76
C VAL A 129 2.07 -3.82 8.58
N ALA A 130 1.68 -4.29 7.39
CA ALA A 130 1.56 -5.72 7.10
C ALA A 130 2.91 -6.44 7.02
N GLN A 131 3.98 -5.72 6.65
CA GLN A 131 5.35 -6.25 6.59
C GLN A 131 6.12 -6.08 7.91
N ALA A 132 5.68 -5.16 8.78
CA ALA A 132 6.31 -4.91 10.08
C ALA A 132 6.11 -6.09 11.03
N SER A 133 7.14 -6.37 11.84
CA SER A 133 7.01 -7.34 12.92
C SER A 133 6.01 -6.86 13.98
N PRO A 134 5.28 -7.76 14.66
CA PRO A 134 4.36 -7.37 15.74
C PRO A 134 5.02 -6.50 16.82
N GLU A 135 6.30 -6.73 17.11
CA GLU A 135 7.09 -5.94 18.07
C GLU A 135 7.38 -4.52 17.56
N GLU A 136 7.65 -4.35 16.26
CA GLU A 136 7.82 -3.03 15.65
C GLU A 136 6.51 -2.25 15.63
N VAL A 137 5.38 -2.90 15.36
CA VAL A 137 4.06 -2.26 15.42
C VAL A 137 3.75 -1.82 16.84
N VAL A 138 3.98 -2.66 17.86
CA VAL A 138 3.79 -2.26 19.27
C VAL A 138 4.73 -1.13 19.66
N ARG A 139 6.02 -1.20 19.29
CA ARG A 139 6.99 -0.12 19.57
C ARG A 139 6.62 1.18 18.87
N PHE A 140 6.13 1.11 17.63
CA PHE A 140 5.62 2.25 16.90
C PHE A 140 4.39 2.85 17.59
N LEU A 141 3.42 2.02 18.01
CA LEU A 141 2.22 2.49 18.70
C LEU A 141 2.54 3.12 20.06
N VAL A 142 3.45 2.51 20.83
CA VAL A 142 3.95 3.08 22.09
C VAL A 142 4.69 4.39 21.82
N GLY A 143 5.56 4.43 20.82
CA GLY A 143 6.27 5.64 20.41
C GLY A 143 5.32 6.74 19.93
N HIS A 144 4.27 6.38 19.18
CA HIS A 144 3.24 7.29 18.70
C HIS A 144 2.39 7.83 19.86
N ALA A 145 2.00 6.99 20.81
CA ALA A 145 1.31 7.42 22.02
C ALA A 145 2.21 8.34 22.89
N GLU A 146 3.50 8.04 22.99
CA GLU A 146 4.47 8.91 23.67
C GLU A 146 4.69 10.24 22.93
N LEU A 147 4.70 10.22 21.59
CA LEU A 147 4.73 11.43 20.77
C LEU A 147 3.47 12.26 21.00
N LEU A 148 2.26 11.68 20.98
CA LEU A 148 1.01 12.42 21.26
C LEU A 148 0.99 13.02 22.68
N LYS A 149 1.59 12.33 23.66
CA LYS A 149 1.76 12.88 25.02
C LYS A 149 2.69 14.10 25.03
N ARG A 150 3.71 14.13 24.18
CA ARG A 150 4.80 15.12 24.18
C ARG A 150 4.73 16.16 23.06
N ALA A 151 3.81 16.00 22.12
CA ALA A 151 3.63 16.88 20.98
C ALA A 151 2.38 17.76 21.15
N GLU A 152 2.51 18.99 20.67
CA GLU A 152 1.44 19.97 20.59
C GLU A 152 1.38 20.52 19.17
N ILE A 153 0.17 20.73 18.66
CA ILE A 153 -0.06 21.28 17.32
C ILE A 153 -0.61 22.68 17.49
N TRP A 154 0.09 23.65 16.90
CA TRP A 154 -0.36 25.03 16.86
C TRP A 154 -0.76 25.37 15.43
N HIS A 155 -1.78 26.21 15.29
CA HIS A 155 -2.22 26.70 13.99
C HIS A 155 -1.95 28.19 13.89
N VAL A 156 -1.35 28.63 12.79
CA VAL A 156 -1.18 30.05 12.47
C VAL A 156 -1.89 30.29 11.14
N HIS A 157 -2.89 31.17 11.13
CA HIS A 157 -3.75 31.37 9.98
C HIS A 157 -3.94 32.85 9.63
N ALA A 158 -3.65 33.25 8.40
CA ALA A 158 -4.00 34.59 7.91
C ALA A 158 -5.45 34.63 7.41
N ASP A 159 -6.29 35.45 8.04
CA ASP A 159 -7.71 35.59 7.70
C ASP A 159 -7.96 36.65 6.60
N PRO A 160 -9.15 36.69 5.98
CA PRO A 160 -9.51 37.72 4.98
C PRO A 160 -9.55 39.14 5.56
N ASN A 161 -9.71 39.28 6.87
CA ASN A 161 -9.84 40.56 7.58
C ASN A 161 -8.48 41.16 7.98
N ARG A 162 -7.39 40.67 7.36
CA ARG A 162 -6.01 41.13 7.59
C ARG A 162 -5.50 40.87 9.00
N ARG A 163 -6.00 39.82 9.65
CA ARG A 163 -5.50 39.35 10.94
C ARG A 163 -4.76 38.04 10.77
N VAL A 164 -3.83 37.80 11.67
CA VAL A 164 -3.21 36.50 11.88
C VAL A 164 -3.81 35.89 13.13
N LEU A 165 -4.30 34.67 13.03
CA LEU A 165 -4.93 33.93 14.10
C LEU A 165 -3.97 32.83 14.54
N LEU A 166 -3.62 32.80 15.81
CA LEU A 166 -2.83 31.73 16.42
C LEU A 166 -3.75 30.90 17.32
N SER A 167 -3.75 29.59 17.14
CA SER A 167 -4.40 28.64 18.04
C SER A 167 -3.37 27.68 18.61
N ALA A 168 -3.36 27.56 19.92
CA ALA A 168 -2.45 26.72 20.69
C ALA A 168 -3.25 26.01 21.80
N GLY A 169 -3.62 24.75 21.55
CA GLY A 169 -4.54 24.01 22.42
C GLY A 169 -5.87 24.74 22.54
N ASP A 170 -6.28 25.07 23.77
CA ASP A 170 -7.53 25.79 24.08
C ASP A 170 -7.39 27.32 24.01
N ARG A 171 -6.21 27.84 23.67
CA ARG A 171 -5.97 29.28 23.57
C ARG A 171 -5.96 29.73 22.12
N GLY A 172 -6.73 30.78 21.85
CA GLY A 172 -6.73 31.48 20.58
C GLY A 172 -6.28 32.93 20.76
N LEU A 173 -5.35 33.39 19.93
CA LEU A 173 -4.83 34.75 19.90
C LEU A 173 -5.06 35.35 18.51
N SER A 174 -5.36 36.64 18.46
CA SER A 174 -5.49 37.38 17.20
C SER A 174 -4.50 38.54 17.16
N MET A 175 -3.79 38.63 16.04
CA MET A 175 -2.70 39.57 15.77
C MET A 175 -3.07 40.38 14.53
N ARG A 176 -2.70 41.65 14.52
CA ARG A 176 -2.88 42.52 13.35
C ARG A 176 -1.57 43.23 13.05
N LEU A 177 -1.20 43.21 11.76
CA LEU A 177 0.04 43.81 11.29
C LEU A 177 -0.22 45.25 10.84
N GLU A 178 0.23 46.22 11.63
CA GLU A 178 -0.02 47.64 11.40
C GLU A 178 1.13 48.33 10.65
N ARG A 179 2.36 47.81 10.76
CA ARG A 179 3.52 48.43 10.11
C ARG A 179 3.36 48.41 8.59
N ARG A 180 4.01 49.37 7.92
CA ARG A 180 4.00 49.48 6.45
C ARG A 180 5.27 48.88 5.86
N GLY A 181 5.12 48.20 4.72
CA GLY A 181 6.20 47.50 4.04
C GLY A 181 6.32 46.05 4.48
N GLN A 182 6.75 45.19 3.56
CA GLN A 182 6.85 43.74 3.76
C GLN A 182 7.81 43.39 4.90
N ASP A 183 9.02 43.95 4.88
CA ASP A 183 10.07 43.64 5.86
C ASP A 183 9.67 44.06 7.28
N ASN A 184 9.09 45.26 7.41
CA ASN A 184 8.62 45.77 8.71
C ASN A 184 7.48 44.93 9.28
N ARG A 185 6.56 44.44 8.43
CA ARG A 185 5.48 43.52 8.84
C ARG A 185 6.01 42.15 9.21
N THR A 186 7.07 41.70 8.55
CA THR A 186 7.73 40.42 8.85
C THR A 186 8.37 40.49 10.24
N ALA A 187 9.11 41.57 10.53
CA ALA A 187 9.67 41.82 11.85
C ALA A 187 8.57 42.00 12.92
N GLU A 188 7.50 42.73 12.62
CA GLU A 188 6.34 42.86 13.52
C GLU A 188 5.69 41.51 13.82
N MET A 189 5.54 40.65 12.81
CA MET A 189 4.96 39.33 12.98
C MET A 189 5.87 38.40 13.79
N GLU A 190 7.20 38.51 13.63
CA GLU A 190 8.16 37.81 14.48
C GLU A 190 7.99 38.22 15.95
N ASP A 191 7.96 39.53 16.22
CA ASP A 191 7.80 40.08 17.57
C ASP A 191 6.45 39.69 18.19
N GLN A 192 5.35 39.81 17.43
CA GLN A 192 4.01 39.46 17.90
C GLN A 192 3.88 37.96 18.14
N LEU A 193 4.46 37.09 17.29
CA LEU A 193 4.44 35.65 17.50
C LEU A 193 5.25 35.24 18.74
N PHE A 194 6.42 35.86 18.94
CA PHE A 194 7.21 35.61 20.15
C PHE A 194 6.50 36.10 21.41
N ALA A 195 5.88 37.29 21.37
CA ALA A 195 5.07 37.79 22.47
C ALA A 195 3.86 36.91 22.77
N ALA A 196 3.18 36.42 21.72
CA ALA A 196 2.08 35.47 21.84
C ALA A 196 2.53 34.17 22.50
N TYR A 197 3.66 33.60 22.06
CA TYR A 197 4.31 32.44 22.67
C TYR A 197 4.52 32.61 24.19
N LYS A 198 4.97 33.79 24.63
CA LYS A 198 5.18 34.08 26.07
C LYS A 198 3.89 34.11 26.90
N GLN A 199 2.74 34.28 26.26
CA GLN A 199 1.43 34.30 26.94
C GLN A 199 0.75 32.93 26.96
N LEU A 200 1.27 31.97 26.20
CA LEU A 200 0.76 30.62 26.16
C LEU A 200 1.26 29.81 27.37
N PRO A 201 0.51 28.79 27.82
CA PRO A 201 1.03 27.81 28.77
C PRO A 201 2.33 27.19 28.26
N GLN A 202 3.18 26.72 29.18
CA GLN A 202 4.44 26.10 28.79
C GLN A 202 4.20 24.95 27.79
N PRO A 203 4.76 25.03 26.57
CA PRO A 203 4.51 24.02 25.55
C PRO A 203 5.16 22.69 25.93
N LYS A 204 4.66 21.62 25.31
CA LYS A 204 5.27 20.30 25.44
C LYS A 204 6.65 20.25 24.76
N GLY A 205 7.34 19.10 24.86
CA GLY A 205 8.69 18.92 24.32
C GLY A 205 8.81 19.00 22.79
N LEU A 206 7.69 18.90 22.06
CA LEU A 206 7.62 19.12 20.62
C LEU A 206 6.40 20.00 20.28
N VAL A 207 6.60 21.04 19.49
CA VAL A 207 5.55 21.89 18.94
C VAL A 207 5.65 21.88 17.42
N VAL A 208 4.53 21.59 16.75
CA VAL A 208 4.43 21.65 15.29
C VAL A 208 3.46 22.77 14.92
N ILE A 209 3.95 23.78 14.20
CA ILE A 209 3.15 24.91 13.73
C ILE A 209 2.66 24.62 12.31
N LEU A 210 1.34 24.62 12.13
CA LEU A 210 0.67 24.52 10.85
C LEU A 210 0.29 25.92 10.38
N ALA A 211 1.02 26.42 9.38
CA ALA A 211 0.79 27.74 8.81
C ALA A 211 -0.11 27.65 7.58
N SER A 212 -1.22 28.38 7.56
CA SER A 212 -2.13 28.45 6.40
C SER A 212 -2.66 29.86 6.21
N TYR A 213 -3.32 30.11 5.09
CA TYR A 213 -3.96 31.39 4.83
C TYR A 213 -5.26 31.19 4.07
N SER A 214 -6.24 32.05 4.31
CA SER A 214 -7.47 32.03 3.53
C SER A 214 -7.16 32.24 2.05
N PRO A 215 -7.87 31.57 1.12
CA PRO A 215 -7.77 31.87 -0.31
C PRO A 215 -8.02 33.35 -0.64
N GLU A 216 -8.73 34.07 0.22
CA GLU A 216 -9.06 35.49 0.10
C GLU A 216 -8.08 36.40 0.86
N ALA A 217 -7.10 35.84 1.57
CA ALA A 217 -6.13 36.60 2.33
C ALA A 217 -5.22 37.42 1.41
N VAL A 218 -4.91 38.65 1.83
CA VAL A 218 -4.01 39.52 1.07
C VAL A 218 -2.54 39.15 1.30
N ALA A 219 -1.74 39.21 0.24
CA ALA A 219 -0.30 38.90 0.28
C ALA A 219 0.46 39.73 1.33
N GLY A 220 0.07 40.98 1.52
CA GLY A 220 0.66 41.85 2.55
C GLY A 220 0.41 41.43 4.01
N VAL A 221 -0.26 40.30 4.24
CA VAL A 221 -0.49 39.70 5.57
C VAL A 221 0.00 38.25 5.62
N TYR A 222 -0.38 37.40 4.65
CA TYR A 222 0.06 36.00 4.69
C TYR A 222 1.55 35.84 4.37
N GLN A 223 2.12 36.68 3.50
CA GLN A 223 3.53 36.55 3.13
C GLN A 223 4.44 36.94 4.29
N PRO A 224 4.25 38.09 4.98
CA PRO A 224 5.01 38.39 6.21
C PRO A 224 4.89 37.31 7.30
N MET A 225 3.71 36.70 7.42
CA MET A 225 3.49 35.59 8.34
C MET A 225 4.34 34.38 8.02
N ILE A 226 4.40 33.96 6.75
CA ILE A 226 5.23 32.83 6.33
C ILE A 226 6.72 33.16 6.49
N ASP A 227 7.12 34.36 6.05
CA ASP A 227 8.52 34.81 6.06
C ASP A 227 9.07 34.97 7.50
N ALA A 228 8.21 35.29 8.47
CA ALA A 228 8.61 35.48 9.87
C ALA A 228 8.80 34.16 10.64
N LEU A 229 8.15 33.06 10.23
CA LEU A 229 8.15 31.80 10.98
C LEU A 229 9.55 31.25 11.29
N PRO A 230 10.50 31.17 10.33
CA PRO A 230 11.83 30.64 10.60
C PRO A 230 12.53 31.40 11.73
N HIS A 231 12.53 32.73 11.67
CA HIS A 231 13.24 33.57 12.64
C HIS A 231 12.53 33.55 14.00
N ALA A 232 11.20 33.62 14.01
CA ALA A 232 10.42 33.51 15.24
C ALA A 232 10.68 32.18 15.96
N LEU A 233 10.77 31.08 15.20
CA LEU A 233 11.04 29.74 15.75
C LEU A 233 12.46 29.60 16.26
N GLU A 234 13.46 30.16 15.59
CA GLU A 234 14.83 30.19 16.14
C GLU A 234 14.90 30.97 17.45
N ARG A 235 14.18 32.09 17.54
CA ARG A 235 14.08 32.88 18.76
C ARG A 235 13.38 32.11 19.89
N MET A 236 12.29 31.38 19.58
CA MET A 236 11.62 30.49 20.53
C MET A 236 12.51 29.30 20.98
N ARG A 237 13.27 28.69 20.06
CA ARG A 237 14.22 27.60 20.37
C ARG A 237 15.34 28.07 21.30
N THR A 238 15.84 29.29 21.09
CA THR A 238 16.86 29.90 21.94
C THR A 238 16.32 30.15 23.35
N ASP A 239 15.06 30.57 23.45
CA ASP A 239 14.40 30.85 24.73
C ASP A 239 14.03 29.60 25.52
N LEU A 240 13.59 28.53 24.85
CA LEU A 240 13.24 27.25 25.47
C LEU A 240 13.94 26.06 24.79
N PRO A 241 15.24 25.83 25.07
CA PRO A 241 16.04 24.80 24.40
C PRO A 241 15.55 23.36 24.58
N ALA A 242 14.75 23.11 25.63
CA ALA A 242 14.17 21.80 25.91
C ALA A 242 12.99 21.45 24.99
N THR A 243 12.41 22.44 24.30
CA THR A 243 11.29 22.25 23.38
C THR A 243 11.78 22.35 21.93
N ARG A 244 11.46 21.33 21.14
CA ARG A 244 11.67 21.36 19.70
C ARG A 244 10.49 22.03 19.03
N PHE A 245 10.74 23.08 18.28
CA PHE A 245 9.73 23.71 17.42
C PHE A 245 9.96 23.26 15.97
N GLU A 246 8.89 22.98 15.24
CA GLU A 246 8.88 22.67 13.81
C GLU A 246 7.69 23.39 13.15
N TYR A 247 7.75 23.61 11.84
CA TYR A 247 6.61 24.18 11.11
C TYR A 247 6.44 23.58 9.72
N THR A 248 5.23 23.70 9.20
CA THR A 248 4.92 23.42 7.79
C THR A 248 3.93 24.46 7.27
N VAL A 249 4.07 24.82 6.00
CA VAL A 249 3.18 25.74 5.31
C VAL A 249 2.21 24.92 4.48
N LEU A 250 0.94 24.92 4.86
CA LEU A 250 -0.14 24.22 4.19
C LEU A 250 -0.65 24.96 2.95
N GLY A 251 -0.43 26.27 2.88
CA GLY A 251 -0.87 27.11 1.76
C GLY A 251 -2.28 27.65 1.93
N ALA A 252 -2.98 27.83 0.80
CA ALA A 252 -4.34 28.36 0.77
C ALA A 252 -5.32 27.32 1.32
N THR A 253 -5.97 27.62 2.44
CA THR A 253 -6.91 26.73 3.12
C THR A 253 -8.02 27.57 3.76
N PRO A 254 -9.29 27.12 3.77
CA PRO A 254 -10.33 27.73 4.60
C PRO A 254 -9.92 27.81 6.07
N LEU A 255 -10.62 28.64 6.85
CA LEU A 255 -10.36 28.78 8.29
C LEU A 255 -10.39 27.39 8.96
N PRO A 256 -9.31 26.93 9.60
CA PRO A 256 -9.30 25.62 10.25
C PRO A 256 -10.37 25.51 11.34
N ASP A 257 -11.07 24.39 11.41
CA ASP A 257 -12.16 24.14 12.38
C ASP A 257 -11.77 24.42 13.84
N VAL A 258 -10.50 24.16 14.18
CA VAL A 258 -9.95 24.42 15.52
C VAL A 258 -9.99 25.92 15.85
N ILE A 259 -9.60 26.75 14.88
CA ILE A 259 -9.65 28.21 15.02
C ILE A 259 -11.10 28.70 14.96
N ALA A 260 -11.91 28.14 14.06
CA ALA A 260 -13.32 28.50 13.92
C ALA A 260 -14.09 28.35 15.24
N LYS A 261 -13.85 27.25 15.98
CA LYS A 261 -14.44 27.00 17.31
C LYS A 261 -13.96 27.96 18.40
N GLN A 262 -12.83 28.62 18.20
CA GLN A 262 -12.23 29.56 19.16
C GLN A 262 -12.51 31.02 18.82
N THR A 263 -13.16 31.31 17.69
CA THR A 263 -13.34 32.67 17.15
C THR A 263 -13.95 33.64 18.17
N ASP A 264 -14.90 33.19 19.00
CA ASP A 264 -15.55 34.00 20.03
C ASP A 264 -14.68 34.25 21.27
N THR A 265 -13.58 33.51 21.41
CA THR A 265 -12.64 33.54 22.54
C THR A 265 -11.25 34.04 22.16
N LEU A 266 -11.06 34.52 20.93
CA LEU A 266 -9.79 35.04 20.47
C LEU A 266 -9.41 36.29 21.28
N ILE A 267 -8.27 36.22 21.96
CA ILE A 267 -7.74 37.36 22.71
C ILE A 267 -6.90 38.21 21.75
N PRO A 268 -7.20 39.51 21.58
CA PRO A 268 -6.36 40.39 20.77
C PRO A 268 -5.02 40.60 21.47
N LEU A 269 -3.92 40.44 20.73
CA LEU A 269 -2.60 40.75 21.23
C LEU A 269 -2.42 42.29 21.18
N THR A 270 -2.71 42.97 22.30
CA THR A 270 -2.44 44.41 22.43
C THR A 270 -0.95 44.62 22.74
N GLU A 271 -0.32 45.58 22.05
CA GLU A 271 1.09 45.93 22.24
C GLU A 271 1.43 46.12 23.73
N SER A 272 2.43 45.36 24.20
CA SER A 272 3.18 45.72 25.41
C SER A 272 3.91 47.02 25.12
N THR A 273 3.34 48.15 25.54
CA THR A 273 4.04 49.43 25.63
C THR A 273 5.13 49.30 26.68
N ASP A 274 6.32 48.86 26.27
CA ASP A 274 7.54 49.05 27.05
C ASP A 274 8.62 49.62 26.13
N THR A 275 8.38 50.88 25.73
CA THR A 275 9.44 51.76 25.29
C THR A 275 9.98 52.43 26.55
N PRO A 276 11.24 52.18 26.97
CA PRO A 276 11.80 52.94 28.07
C PRO A 276 11.85 54.41 27.64
N ALA A 277 11.19 55.27 28.42
CA ALA A 277 11.28 56.70 28.27
C ALA A 277 12.77 57.09 28.40
N VAL A 278 13.37 57.49 27.28
CA VAL A 278 14.65 58.19 27.30
C VAL A 278 14.34 59.58 27.86
N ASP A 279 14.62 59.72 29.15
CA ASP A 279 14.61 60.97 29.88
C ASP A 279 15.75 61.85 29.35
N ALA A 280 15.43 62.70 28.36
CA ALA A 280 16.31 63.76 27.90
C ALA A 280 16.15 64.97 28.84
N SER A 281 16.75 64.86 30.02
CA SER A 281 16.92 65.94 30.99
C SER A 281 18.37 65.97 31.48
N ASN A 282 19.20 66.83 30.84
CA ASN A 282 20.47 67.45 31.27
C ASN A 282 21.34 67.67 30.01
N GLU A 283 22.00 68.79 29.74
CA GLU A 283 22.38 69.94 30.56
C GLU A 283 22.65 71.10 29.58
N THR A 284 22.16 72.29 29.92
CA THR A 284 22.74 73.57 29.44
C THR A 284 23.83 73.98 30.44
N THR A 285 24.76 74.84 30.01
CA THR A 285 25.93 75.45 30.70
C THR A 285 27.22 74.68 30.37
N ASP A 286 28.23 75.21 29.70
CA ASP A 286 28.82 76.56 29.61
C ASP A 286 29.32 76.86 28.18
#